data_AF-A0A257W6S7-F1
#
_entry.id   AF-A0A257W6S7-F1
#
_cell.length_a   1.000
_cell.length_b   1.000
_cell.length_c   1.000
_cell.angle_alpha   90.00
_cell.angle_beta   90.00
_cell.angle_gamma   90.00
#
_symmetry.space_group_name_H-M   'P 1'
#
loop_
_entity.id
_entity.type
_entity.pdbx_description
1 polymer ?
#
loop_
_entity_poly.entity_id
_entity_poly.type
_entity_poly.pdbx_seq_one_letter_code
_entity_poly.pdbx_strand_id
1 'polypeptide(L)'
;MYGTLYRYVLLPFFDGVVKGRKTLRHWRTAEDSQWWGRAQLESMQLAALRQLLMHAEQTCPYYAEIWRDRGLSAASLESLTDLQRWPVITRETIRQQRLRMRTTAPVVRMTKATGGSSGEPLQFDLDSGSNDRRTALMYRGYGWAGGAPGSKQLYVWGSHVGNVPTWKRWKADLHHRLDRHLVLSCFEFTADKMRTHLARWNRYRPEVVVGYTNPLYEFARFCEQSGLTPTSPRSIIVGAEKLHEFQRETLTRVFRAPVFETYGS
;
A
#
# COMPACT_ATOMS: atom_id res chain seq x y z
N MET A 1 -18.81 17.17 3.52
CA MET A 1 -18.49 18.26 2.56
C MET A 1 -17.05 18.16 2.02
N TYR A 2 -15.99 18.25 2.85
CA TYR A 2 -14.61 18.20 2.34
C TYR A 2 -14.25 16.90 1.61
N GLY A 3 -14.56 15.72 2.18
CA GLY A 3 -14.20 14.44 1.56
C GLY A 3 -14.79 14.29 0.15
N THR A 4 -16.04 14.72 -0.05
CA THR A 4 -16.71 14.78 -1.36
C THR A 4 -15.99 15.72 -2.31
N LEU A 5 -15.71 16.96 -1.87
CA LEU A 5 -14.97 17.95 -2.67
C LEU A 5 -13.58 17.44 -3.06
N TYR A 6 -12.87 16.83 -2.11
CA TYR A 6 -11.54 16.28 -2.35
C TYR A 6 -11.61 15.14 -3.36
N ARG A 7 -12.50 14.16 -3.16
CA ARG A 7 -12.65 12.98 -4.03
C ARG A 7 -13.07 13.32 -5.46
N TYR A 8 -13.99 14.28 -5.64
CA TYR A 8 -14.59 14.55 -6.94
C TYR A 8 -14.05 15.78 -7.67
N VAL A 9 -13.30 16.66 -6.98
CA VAL A 9 -12.75 17.89 -7.59
C VAL A 9 -11.24 17.97 -7.43
N LEU A 10 -10.73 18.01 -6.20
CA LEU A 10 -9.30 18.27 -5.96
C LEU A 10 -8.41 17.13 -6.44
N LEU A 11 -8.77 15.89 -6.09
CA LEU A 11 -8.00 14.70 -6.45
C LEU A 11 -8.03 14.44 -7.97
N PRO A 12 -9.17 14.51 -8.69
CA PRO A 12 -9.18 14.42 -10.16
C PRO A 12 -8.36 15.47 -10.87
N PHE A 13 -8.45 16.72 -10.43
CA PHE A 13 -7.64 17.79 -10.99
C PHE A 13 -6.14 17.53 -10.76
N PHE A 14 -5.75 17.24 -9.51
CA PHE A 14 -4.33 17.11 -9.18
C PHE A 14 -3.70 15.80 -9.71
N ASP A 15 -4.35 14.66 -9.52
CA ASP A 15 -3.81 13.37 -9.95
C ASP A 15 -3.91 13.19 -11.48
N GLY A 16 -5.06 13.54 -12.06
CA GLY A 16 -5.31 13.38 -13.50
C GLY A 16 -4.71 14.49 -14.35
N VAL A 17 -5.05 15.76 -14.07
CA VAL A 17 -4.67 16.89 -14.94
C VAL A 17 -3.23 17.34 -14.67
N VAL A 18 -2.87 17.60 -13.41
CA VAL A 18 -1.54 18.14 -13.07
C VAL A 18 -0.45 17.07 -13.17
N LYS A 19 -0.73 15.83 -12.73
CA LYS A 19 0.27 14.75 -12.71
C LYS A 19 0.16 13.75 -13.87
N GLY A 20 -0.91 13.78 -14.66
CA GLY A 20 -1.10 12.85 -15.78
C GLY A 20 -1.24 11.38 -15.36
N ARG A 21 -1.62 11.11 -14.11
CA ARG A 21 -1.69 9.75 -13.56
C ARG A 21 -3.00 9.06 -13.92
N LYS A 22 -2.95 7.72 -13.87
CA LYS A 22 -4.12 6.86 -14.13
C LYS A 22 -4.73 6.28 -12.86
N THR A 23 -4.33 6.76 -11.68
CA THR A 23 -4.78 6.25 -10.37
C THR A 23 -6.29 6.20 -10.27
N LEU A 24 -6.99 7.28 -10.64
CA LEU A 24 -8.45 7.35 -10.51
C LEU A 24 -9.20 6.39 -11.43
N ARG A 25 -8.66 6.14 -12.63
CA ARG A 25 -9.20 5.13 -13.54
C ARG A 25 -9.09 3.75 -12.91
N HIS A 26 -7.90 3.41 -12.41
CA HIS A 26 -7.68 2.13 -11.73
C HIS A 26 -8.54 2.00 -10.48
N TRP A 27 -8.72 3.09 -9.72
CA TRP A 27 -9.54 3.08 -8.51
C TRP A 27 -11.01 2.84 -8.84
N ARG A 28 -11.57 3.53 -9.84
CA ARG A 28 -12.95 3.28 -10.29
C ARG A 28 -13.15 1.83 -10.72
N THR A 29 -12.26 1.30 -11.55
CA THR A 29 -12.33 -0.13 -11.94
C THR A 29 -12.28 -1.05 -10.72
N ALA A 30 -11.43 -0.76 -9.72
CA ALA A 30 -11.32 -1.57 -8.51
C ALA A 30 -12.57 -1.48 -7.61
N GLU A 31 -13.22 -0.32 -7.55
CA GLU A 31 -14.49 -0.11 -6.84
C GLU A 31 -15.67 -0.79 -7.54
N ASP A 32 -15.70 -0.80 -8.88
CA ASP A 32 -16.78 -1.43 -9.63
C ASP A 32 -16.65 -2.96 -9.59
N SER A 33 -15.43 -3.47 -9.83
CA SER A 33 -15.16 -4.90 -9.91
C SER A 33 -15.28 -5.66 -8.59
N GLN A 34 -15.24 -4.99 -7.44
CA GLN A 34 -15.40 -5.66 -6.15
C GLN A 34 -16.79 -6.30 -5.97
N TRP A 35 -17.78 -5.90 -6.77
CA TRP A 35 -19.15 -6.40 -6.74
C TRP A 35 -19.47 -7.37 -7.89
N TRP A 36 -18.49 -7.69 -8.74
CA TRP A 36 -18.71 -8.56 -9.88
C TRP A 36 -18.86 -10.02 -9.47
N GLY A 37 -19.60 -10.78 -10.28
CA GLY A 37 -19.71 -12.22 -10.11
C GLY A 37 -18.39 -12.93 -10.40
N ARG A 38 -18.20 -14.12 -9.82
CA ARG A 38 -16.98 -14.92 -9.96
C ARG A 38 -16.53 -15.10 -11.42
N ALA A 39 -17.45 -15.47 -12.31
CA ALA A 39 -17.12 -15.69 -13.73
C ALA A 39 -16.60 -14.42 -14.43
N GLN A 40 -17.14 -13.25 -14.09
CA GLN A 40 -16.66 -11.97 -14.62
C GLN A 40 -15.26 -11.63 -14.09
N LEU A 41 -15.02 -11.88 -12.80
CA LEU A 41 -13.71 -11.69 -12.19
C LEU A 41 -12.66 -12.62 -12.81
N GLU A 42 -12.98 -13.90 -12.99
CA GLU A 42 -12.06 -14.89 -13.58
C GLU A 42 -11.75 -14.55 -15.05
N SER A 43 -12.73 -14.09 -15.81
CA SER A 43 -12.52 -13.60 -17.18
C SER A 43 -11.60 -12.38 -17.23
N MET A 44 -11.82 -11.40 -16.36
CA MET A 44 -10.95 -10.22 -16.23
C MET A 44 -9.52 -10.63 -15.83
N GLN A 45 -9.37 -11.52 -14.84
CA GLN A 45 -8.09 -12.02 -14.37
C GLN A 45 -7.34 -12.76 -15.48
N LEU A 46 -8.02 -13.63 -16.23
CA LEU A 46 -7.42 -14.39 -17.33
C LEU A 46 -6.92 -13.45 -18.44
N ALA A 47 -7.73 -12.44 -18.81
CA ALA A 47 -7.32 -11.45 -19.79
C ALA A 47 -6.09 -10.65 -19.32
N ALA A 48 -6.09 -10.19 -18.06
CA ALA A 48 -4.96 -9.46 -17.48
C ALA A 48 -3.70 -10.31 -17.37
N LEU A 49 -3.84 -11.58 -16.97
CA LEU A 49 -2.75 -12.53 -16.87
C LEU A 49 -2.13 -12.82 -18.24
N ARG A 50 -2.95 -13.05 -19.28
CA ARG A 50 -2.46 -13.24 -20.64
C ARG A 50 -1.65 -12.04 -21.12
N GLN A 51 -2.13 -10.83 -20.89
CA GLN A 51 -1.39 -9.60 -21.23
C GLN A 51 -0.07 -9.47 -20.47
N LEU A 52 -0.05 -9.84 -19.18
CA LEU A 52 1.17 -9.83 -18.37
C LEU A 52 2.20 -10.84 -18.88
N LEU A 53 1.77 -12.06 -19.17
CA LEU A 53 2.65 -13.10 -19.71
C LEU A 53 3.15 -12.72 -21.11
N MET A 54 2.29 -12.25 -22.01
CA MET A 54 2.72 -11.77 -23.32
C MET A 54 3.78 -10.67 -23.22
N HIS A 55 3.59 -9.70 -22.31
CA HIS A 55 4.57 -8.64 -22.09
C HIS A 55 5.91 -9.18 -21.59
N ALA A 56 5.89 -10.12 -20.63
CA ALA A 56 7.09 -10.74 -20.09
C ALA A 56 7.82 -11.58 -21.16
N GLU A 57 7.10 -12.39 -21.93
CA GLU A 57 7.62 -13.20 -23.03
C GLU A 57 8.29 -12.35 -24.12
N GLN A 58 7.68 -11.22 -24.47
CA GLN A 58 8.16 -10.36 -25.56
C GLN A 58 9.30 -9.42 -25.15
N THR A 59 9.32 -8.99 -23.88
CA THR A 59 10.19 -7.87 -23.47
C THR A 59 11.16 -8.20 -22.34
N CYS A 60 11.06 -9.36 -21.68
CA CYS A 60 11.96 -9.71 -20.58
C CYS A 60 12.81 -10.93 -20.97
N PRO A 61 14.12 -10.76 -21.26
CA PRO A 61 14.99 -11.85 -21.72
C PRO A 61 14.95 -13.13 -20.88
N TYR A 62 14.91 -12.99 -19.55
CA TYR A 62 14.85 -14.14 -18.64
C TYR A 62 13.61 -15.01 -18.87
N TYR A 63 12.42 -14.38 -18.95
CA TYR A 63 11.17 -15.12 -19.15
C TYR A 63 11.07 -15.70 -20.55
N ALA A 64 11.47 -14.92 -21.57
CA ALA A 64 11.46 -15.36 -22.96
C ALA A 64 12.27 -16.65 -23.19
N GLU A 65 13.46 -16.75 -22.59
CA GLU A 65 14.34 -17.92 -22.69
C GLU A 65 13.76 -19.12 -21.93
N ILE A 66 13.48 -18.95 -20.64
CA ILE A 66 13.02 -20.04 -19.77
C ILE A 66 11.67 -20.62 -20.23
N TRP A 67 10.78 -19.78 -20.75
CA TRP A 67 9.47 -20.25 -21.23
C TRP A 67 9.58 -20.95 -22.58
N ARG A 68 10.42 -20.46 -23.49
CA ARG A 68 10.70 -21.14 -24.77
C ARG A 68 11.26 -22.54 -24.55
N ASP A 69 12.23 -22.69 -23.67
CA ASP A 69 12.86 -23.98 -23.36
C ASP A 69 11.88 -24.99 -22.74
N ARG A 70 10.81 -24.49 -22.13
CA ARG A 70 9.75 -25.31 -21.50
C ARG A 70 8.50 -25.46 -22.37
N GLY A 71 8.50 -24.92 -23.59
CA GLY A 71 7.32 -24.91 -24.46
C GLY A 71 6.13 -24.14 -23.88
N LEU A 72 6.38 -23.17 -23.00
CA LEU A 72 5.37 -22.29 -22.42
C LEU A 72 5.23 -21.03 -23.27
N SER A 73 4.00 -20.63 -23.55
CA SER A 73 3.71 -19.37 -24.25
C SER A 73 2.47 -18.72 -23.65
N ALA A 74 2.42 -17.40 -23.64
CA ALA A 74 1.22 -16.69 -23.19
C ALA A 74 -0.01 -17.00 -24.05
N ALA A 75 0.20 -17.38 -25.33
CA ALA A 75 -0.88 -17.76 -26.24
C ALA A 75 -1.58 -19.07 -25.86
N SER A 76 -0.90 -19.97 -25.14
CA SER A 76 -1.47 -21.26 -24.71
C SER A 76 -2.22 -21.20 -23.37
N LEU A 77 -2.37 -20.01 -22.79
CA LEU A 77 -3.10 -19.80 -21.54
C LEU A 77 -4.62 -19.74 -21.82
N GLU A 78 -5.35 -20.83 -21.57
CA GLU A 78 -6.80 -20.93 -21.78
C GLU A 78 -7.60 -20.69 -20.50
N SER A 79 -7.00 -20.97 -19.34
CA SER A 79 -7.62 -20.89 -18.03
C SER A 79 -6.66 -20.35 -16.96
N LEU A 80 -7.20 -19.93 -15.82
CA LEU A 80 -6.36 -19.53 -14.67
C LEU A 80 -5.57 -20.71 -14.09
N THR A 81 -6.09 -21.92 -14.21
CA THR A 81 -5.43 -23.16 -13.76
C THR A 81 -4.17 -23.47 -14.55
N ASP A 82 -4.08 -23.05 -15.82
CA ASP A 82 -2.88 -23.27 -16.65
C ASP A 82 -1.65 -22.55 -16.11
N LEU A 83 -1.83 -21.52 -15.27
CA LEU A 83 -0.72 -20.82 -14.62
C LEU A 83 0.16 -21.76 -13.77
N GLN A 84 -0.37 -22.89 -13.31
CA GLN A 84 0.40 -23.90 -12.56
C GLN A 84 1.57 -24.49 -13.37
N ARG A 85 1.54 -24.38 -14.70
CA ARG A 85 2.62 -24.84 -15.58
C ARG A 85 3.84 -23.89 -15.55
N TRP A 86 3.64 -22.63 -15.14
CA TRP A 86 4.72 -21.63 -15.10
C TRP A 86 5.65 -21.88 -13.90
N PRO A 87 6.97 -21.71 -14.08
CA PRO A 87 7.93 -21.91 -13.00
C PRO A 87 7.73 -20.90 -11.86
N VAL A 88 7.81 -21.40 -10.63
CA VAL A 88 7.87 -20.55 -9.43
C VAL A 88 9.21 -19.81 -9.40
N ILE A 89 9.16 -18.51 -9.09
CA ILE A 89 10.33 -17.65 -8.99
C ILE A 89 10.72 -17.51 -7.53
N THR A 90 11.99 -17.75 -7.22
CA THR A 90 12.53 -17.57 -5.86
C THR A 90 13.19 -16.20 -5.69
N ARG A 91 13.37 -15.75 -4.45
CA ARG A 91 14.15 -14.54 -4.14
C ARG A 91 15.57 -14.61 -4.71
N GLU A 92 16.18 -15.79 -4.66
CA GLU A 92 17.52 -16.02 -5.18
C GLU A 92 17.57 -15.88 -6.71
N THR A 93 16.57 -16.44 -7.40
CA THR A 93 16.43 -16.27 -8.84
C THR A 93 16.31 -14.80 -9.22
N ILE A 94 15.50 -14.01 -8.49
CA ILE A 94 15.39 -12.56 -8.73
C ILE A 94 16.74 -11.88 -8.48
N ARG A 95 17.44 -12.20 -7.39
CA ARG A 95 18.75 -11.62 -7.06
C ARG A 95 19.75 -11.82 -8.19
N GLN A 96 19.83 -13.04 -8.73
CA GLN A 96 20.76 -13.40 -9.79
C GLN A 96 20.34 -12.88 -11.18
N GLN A 97 19.04 -12.83 -11.46
CA GLN A 97 18.52 -12.62 -12.82
C GLN A 97 17.75 -11.31 -13.00
N ARG A 98 17.70 -10.43 -11.99
CA ARG A 98 16.91 -9.18 -12.01
C ARG A 98 17.04 -8.40 -13.30
N LEU A 99 18.27 -8.16 -13.77
CA LEU A 99 18.51 -7.35 -14.97
C LEU A 99 17.95 -8.00 -16.24
N ARG A 100 17.91 -9.34 -16.30
CA ARG A 100 17.31 -10.11 -17.39
C ARG A 100 15.78 -10.27 -17.23
N MET A 101 15.26 -10.25 -16.02
CA MET A 101 13.81 -10.22 -15.74
C MET A 101 13.16 -8.87 -16.05
N ARG A 102 13.98 -7.82 -16.12
CA ARG A 102 13.56 -6.45 -16.41
C ARG A 102 13.16 -6.32 -17.89
N THR A 103 12.04 -5.66 -18.14
CA THR A 103 11.57 -5.35 -19.50
C THR A 103 12.63 -4.55 -20.29
N THR A 104 12.73 -4.78 -21.59
CA THR A 104 13.52 -4.00 -22.54
C THR A 104 12.74 -2.79 -23.08
N ALA A 105 11.44 -2.70 -22.80
CA ALA A 105 10.62 -1.58 -23.22
C ALA A 105 11.16 -0.22 -22.67
N PRO A 106 11.02 0.87 -23.45
CA PRO A 106 11.46 2.19 -23.04
C PRO A 106 10.47 2.77 -22.01
N VAL A 107 10.73 2.49 -20.73
CA VAL A 107 9.92 2.96 -19.60
C VAL A 107 10.77 3.72 -18.60
N VAL A 108 10.19 4.71 -17.94
CA VAL A 108 10.82 5.37 -16.79
C VAL A 108 10.84 4.39 -15.62
N ARG A 109 12.04 4.11 -15.10
CA ARG A 109 12.26 3.08 -14.07
C ARG A 109 12.55 3.70 -12.72
N MET A 110 11.99 3.08 -11.69
CA MET A 110 12.28 3.37 -10.30
C MET A 110 12.73 2.09 -9.62
N THR A 111 13.97 2.06 -9.15
CA THR A 111 14.48 0.97 -8.34
C THR A 111 13.96 1.10 -6.91
N LYS A 112 13.45 0.00 -6.35
CA LYS A 112 13.15 -0.13 -4.92
C LYS A 112 13.85 -1.34 -4.34
N ALA A 113 14.03 -1.33 -3.03
CA ALA A 113 14.56 -2.44 -2.26
C ALA A 113 13.60 -2.78 -1.12
N THR A 114 13.47 -4.07 -0.78
CA THR A 114 12.74 -4.52 0.41
C THR A 114 13.50 -4.14 1.69
N GLY A 115 12.80 -3.85 2.79
CA GLY A 115 13.41 -3.87 4.12
C GLY A 115 13.79 -5.30 4.47
N GLY A 116 15.09 -5.61 4.49
CA GLY A 116 15.58 -6.98 4.66
C GLY A 116 15.48 -7.44 6.11
N SER A 117 14.41 -8.14 6.50
CA SER A 117 14.40 -8.93 7.75
C SER A 117 15.39 -10.11 7.69
N SER A 118 15.73 -10.56 6.48
CA SER A 118 16.67 -11.65 6.18
C SER A 118 18.09 -11.19 5.82
N GLY A 119 18.47 -9.94 6.11
CA GLY A 119 19.83 -9.41 5.92
C GLY A 119 20.17 -8.86 4.52
N GLU A 120 19.66 -9.45 3.44
CA GLU A 120 19.90 -8.95 2.07
C GLU A 120 18.62 -8.32 1.45
N PRO A 121 18.62 -6.99 1.19
CA PRO A 121 17.51 -6.33 0.50
C PRO A 121 17.32 -6.86 -0.93
N LEU A 122 16.11 -7.34 -1.24
CA LEU A 122 15.75 -7.68 -2.62
C LEU A 122 15.46 -6.41 -3.39
N GLN A 123 16.17 -6.18 -4.50
CA GLN A 123 15.95 -5.03 -5.36
C GLN A 123 15.05 -5.39 -6.55
N PHE A 124 14.14 -4.50 -6.91
CA PHE A 124 13.22 -4.67 -8.03
C PHE A 124 12.94 -3.33 -8.72
N ASP A 125 12.58 -3.41 -10.00
CA ASP A 125 12.37 -2.26 -10.87
C ASP A 125 10.87 -2.05 -11.13
N LEU A 126 10.40 -0.82 -10.93
CA LEU A 126 9.01 -0.44 -11.12
C LEU A 126 8.87 0.65 -12.19
N ASP A 127 7.79 0.61 -12.96
CA ASP A 127 7.36 1.74 -13.78
C ASP A 127 6.45 2.72 -13.00
N SER A 128 6.19 3.89 -13.58
CA SER A 128 5.31 4.90 -12.97
C SER A 128 3.88 4.42 -12.77
N GLY A 129 3.32 3.66 -13.71
CA GLY A 129 1.98 3.07 -13.63
C GLY A 129 1.84 2.00 -12.56
N SER A 130 2.94 1.37 -12.12
CA SER A 130 2.94 0.50 -10.93
C SER A 130 2.50 1.26 -9.67
N ASN A 131 2.98 2.49 -9.49
CA ASN A 131 2.59 3.29 -8.33
C ASN A 131 1.10 3.69 -8.38
N ASP A 132 0.61 4.12 -9.55
CA ASP A 132 -0.78 4.49 -9.74
C ASP A 132 -1.73 3.33 -9.41
N ARG A 133 -1.42 2.12 -9.89
CA ARG A 133 -2.20 0.90 -9.58
C ARG A 133 -2.17 0.57 -8.09
N ARG A 134 -0.99 0.61 -7.44
CA ARG A 134 -0.87 0.33 -6.00
C ARG A 134 -1.65 1.33 -5.17
N THR A 135 -1.56 2.62 -5.49
CA THR A 135 -2.32 3.67 -4.80
C THR A 135 -3.82 3.47 -4.97
N ALA A 136 -4.30 3.12 -6.17
CA ALA A 136 -5.70 2.83 -6.42
C ALA A 136 -6.23 1.66 -5.59
N LEU A 137 -5.48 0.55 -5.52
CA LEU A 137 -5.85 -0.61 -4.72
C LEU A 137 -5.83 -0.32 -3.22
N MET A 138 -4.88 0.50 -2.76
CA MET A 138 -4.85 1.00 -1.38
C MET A 138 -6.09 1.86 -1.08
N TYR A 139 -6.49 2.77 -1.98
CA TYR A 139 -7.70 3.59 -1.78
C TYR A 139 -8.96 2.74 -1.64
N ARG A 140 -9.12 1.71 -2.46
CA ARG A 140 -10.21 0.73 -2.32
C ARG A 140 -10.12 -0.01 -0.99
N GLY A 141 -8.98 -0.65 -0.72
CA GLY A 141 -8.80 -1.49 0.47
C GLY A 141 -8.97 -0.73 1.78
N TYR A 142 -8.37 0.45 1.89
CA TYR A 142 -8.54 1.32 3.06
C TYR A 142 -9.96 1.90 3.12
N GLY A 143 -10.58 2.12 1.95
CA GLY A 143 -11.97 2.54 1.83
C GLY A 143 -12.95 1.60 2.56
N TRP A 144 -12.70 0.29 2.58
CA TRP A 144 -13.51 -0.69 3.34
C TRP A 144 -13.55 -0.39 4.84
N ALA A 145 -12.46 0.12 5.40
CA ALA A 145 -12.37 0.56 6.79
C ALA A 145 -12.78 2.04 6.98
N GLY A 146 -13.21 2.75 5.93
CA GLY A 146 -13.53 4.18 5.96
C GLY A 146 -12.34 5.11 5.67
N GLY A 147 -11.17 4.57 5.34
CA GLY A 147 -9.93 5.29 5.04
C GLY A 147 -9.82 5.72 3.57
N ALA A 148 -10.93 6.14 2.96
CA ALA A 148 -10.93 6.63 1.59
C ALA A 148 -10.25 8.02 1.50
N PRO A 149 -9.73 8.43 0.33
CA PRO A 149 -9.13 9.76 0.14
C PRO A 149 -10.04 10.90 0.64
N GLY A 150 -9.47 11.81 1.44
CA GLY A 150 -10.16 12.96 2.03
C GLY A 150 -10.80 12.71 3.41
N SER A 151 -10.73 11.49 3.94
CA SER A 151 -11.01 11.19 5.36
C SER A 151 -9.87 11.69 6.26
N LYS A 152 -10.16 11.93 7.55
CA LYS A 152 -9.10 12.25 8.53
C LYS A 152 -8.33 11.00 8.90
N GLN A 153 -7.15 10.84 8.34
CA GLN A 153 -6.30 9.68 8.62
C GLN A 153 -5.13 10.07 9.52
N LEU A 154 -4.84 9.24 10.51
CA LEU A 154 -3.65 9.36 11.34
C LEU A 154 -2.74 8.16 11.08
N TYR A 155 -1.50 8.43 10.70
CA TYR A 155 -0.49 7.42 10.44
C TYR A 155 0.48 7.31 11.60
N VAL A 156 0.60 6.13 12.20
CA VAL A 156 1.69 5.78 13.11
C VAL A 156 2.73 5.02 12.30
N TRP A 157 3.72 5.73 11.79
CA TRP A 157 4.63 5.21 10.78
C TRP A 157 6.06 5.70 10.98
N GLY A 158 7.00 5.04 10.31
CA GLY A 158 8.37 5.55 10.21
C GLY A 158 8.38 6.82 9.37
N SER A 159 8.46 8.00 10.00
CA SER A 159 8.69 9.26 9.28
C SER A 159 10.17 9.43 8.97
N HIS A 160 10.51 10.14 7.89
CA HIS A 160 11.88 10.25 7.40
C HIS A 160 12.80 10.82 8.48
N VAL A 161 13.75 10.01 8.95
CA VAL A 161 14.87 10.44 9.78
C VAL A 161 15.93 11.00 8.82
N GLY A 162 16.09 12.33 8.76
CA GLY A 162 17.11 12.99 7.94
C GLY A 162 16.88 14.47 7.64
N ASN A 163 17.95 15.15 7.18
CA ASN A 163 17.93 16.54 6.72
C ASN A 163 17.25 16.66 5.34
N VAL A 164 15.92 16.58 5.34
CA VAL A 164 15.10 16.90 4.17
C VAL A 164 15.09 18.43 3.99
N PRO A 165 15.41 18.97 2.79
CA PRO A 165 15.35 20.41 2.52
C PRO A 165 13.99 21.00 2.90
N THR A 166 14.01 22.20 3.48
CA THR A 166 12.83 22.87 4.03
C THR A 166 11.67 22.90 3.02
N TRP A 167 11.92 23.27 1.76
CA TRP A 167 10.89 23.30 0.71
C TRP A 167 10.21 21.95 0.44
N LYS A 168 10.95 20.83 0.53
CA LYS A 168 10.38 19.49 0.39
C LYS A 168 9.49 19.14 1.59
N ARG A 169 9.86 19.59 2.80
CA ARG A 169 9.03 19.45 4.01
C ARG A 169 7.74 20.26 3.88
N TRP A 170 7.82 21.54 3.48
CA TRP A 170 6.62 22.37 3.24
C TRP A 170 5.68 21.74 2.22
N LYS A 171 6.22 21.21 1.11
CA LYS A 171 5.43 20.51 0.11
C LYS A 171 4.76 19.25 0.66
N ALA A 172 5.49 18.46 1.45
CA ALA A 172 4.94 17.27 2.10
C ALA A 172 3.84 17.64 3.11
N ASP A 173 4.05 18.67 3.93
CA ASP A 173 3.06 19.16 4.90
C ASP A 173 1.81 19.69 4.21
N LEU A 174 1.95 20.42 3.10
CA LEU A 174 0.80 20.85 2.30
C LEU A 174 0.05 19.65 1.74
N HIS A 175 0.75 18.65 1.19
CA HIS A 175 0.12 17.42 0.74
C HIS A 175 -0.62 16.71 1.86
N HIS A 176 0.00 16.53 3.03
CA HIS A 176 -0.66 15.91 4.18
C HIS A 176 -1.87 16.71 4.65
N ARG A 177 -1.81 18.04 4.65
CA ARG A 177 -2.97 18.88 5.00
C ARG A 177 -4.11 18.75 4.01
N LEU A 178 -3.81 18.75 2.70
CA LEU A 178 -4.80 18.53 1.65
C LEU A 178 -5.39 17.11 1.72
N ASP A 179 -4.58 16.12 2.03
CA ASP A 179 -5.04 14.73 2.15
C ASP A 179 -5.76 14.47 3.49
N ARG A 180 -5.75 15.45 4.42
CA ARG A 180 -6.16 15.30 5.81
C ARG A 180 -5.48 14.09 6.47
N HIS A 181 -4.15 14.10 6.40
CA HIS A 181 -3.28 13.12 7.03
C HIS A 181 -2.50 13.76 8.18
N LEU A 182 -2.40 13.06 9.31
CA LEU A 182 -1.52 13.38 10.42
C LEU A 182 -0.52 12.24 10.61
N VAL A 183 0.77 12.51 10.52
CA VAL A 183 1.81 11.48 10.75
C VAL A 183 2.43 11.64 12.14
N LEU A 184 2.46 10.54 12.88
CA LEU A 184 3.16 10.37 14.15
C LEU A 184 4.32 9.40 13.91
N SER A 185 5.54 9.84 14.22
CA SER A 185 6.74 9.03 14.03
C SER A 185 6.81 7.93 15.09
N CYS A 186 6.94 6.67 14.69
CA CYS A 186 7.12 5.57 15.63
C CYS A 186 8.59 5.27 15.99
N PHE A 187 9.56 6.01 15.45
CA PHE A 187 10.99 5.80 15.75
C PHE A 187 11.40 6.30 17.15
N GLU A 188 10.60 7.14 17.80
CA GLU A 188 10.88 7.70 19.13
C GLU A 188 9.67 7.55 20.07
N PHE A 189 9.32 6.32 20.44
CA PHE A 189 8.24 6.03 21.39
C PHE A 189 8.71 6.07 22.85
N THR A 190 9.25 7.22 23.27
CA THR A 190 9.43 7.50 24.70
C THR A 190 8.09 7.90 25.33
N ALA A 191 7.96 7.75 26.65
CA ALA A 191 6.72 8.12 27.36
C ALA A 191 6.28 9.57 27.08
N ASP A 192 7.21 10.53 27.12
CA ASP A 192 6.91 11.95 26.86
C ASP A 192 6.46 12.21 25.42
N LYS A 193 7.10 11.53 24.45
CA LYS A 193 6.70 11.61 23.04
C LYS A 193 5.33 10.99 22.84
N MET A 194 5.04 9.86 23.48
CA MET A 194 3.73 9.22 23.41
C MET A 194 2.62 10.09 24.03
N ARG A 195 2.88 10.79 25.16
CA ARG A 195 1.94 11.80 25.70
C ARG A 195 1.67 12.92 24.70
N THR A 196 2.72 13.44 24.08
CA THR A 196 2.61 14.50 23.06
C THR A 196 1.83 14.02 21.83
N HIS A 197 2.09 12.79 21.40
CA HIS A 197 1.38 12.11 20.31
C HIS A 197 -0.11 11.91 20.63
N LEU A 198 -0.44 11.52 21.86
CA LEU A 198 -1.82 11.41 22.30
C LEU A 198 -2.53 12.77 22.30
N ALA A 199 -1.88 13.84 22.75
CA ALA A 199 -2.45 15.18 22.69
C ALA A 199 -2.75 15.60 21.23
N ARG A 200 -1.84 15.31 20.29
CA ARG A 200 -2.04 15.54 18.85
C ARG A 200 -3.17 14.69 18.29
N TRP A 201 -3.23 13.41 18.66
CA TRP A 201 -4.30 12.48 18.29
C TRP A 201 -5.67 13.03 18.73
N ASN A 202 -5.81 13.38 20.01
CA ASN A 202 -7.07 13.84 20.60
C ASN A 202 -7.50 15.20 20.05
N ARG A 203 -6.56 16.08 19.72
CA ARG A 203 -6.84 17.35 19.03
C ARG A 203 -7.28 17.12 17.58
N TYR A 204 -6.64 16.19 16.89
CA TYR A 204 -6.92 15.92 15.49
C TYR A 204 -8.25 15.18 15.29
N ARG A 205 -8.60 14.29 16.22
CA ARG A 205 -9.76 13.38 16.19
C ARG A 205 -9.80 12.60 14.87
N PRO A 206 -8.87 11.65 14.65
CA PRO A 206 -8.83 10.90 13.40
C PRO A 206 -10.11 10.09 13.20
N GLU A 207 -10.55 10.00 11.96
CA GLU A 207 -11.62 9.09 11.54
C GLU A 207 -11.05 7.67 11.37
N VAL A 208 -9.84 7.55 10.82
CA VAL A 208 -9.15 6.28 10.62
C VAL A 208 -7.71 6.38 11.08
N VAL A 209 -7.21 5.32 11.68
CA VAL A 209 -5.81 5.21 12.09
C VAL A 209 -5.16 4.12 11.25
N VAL A 210 -3.98 4.40 10.72
CA VAL A 210 -3.18 3.45 9.96
C VAL A 210 -1.82 3.34 10.64
N GLY A 211 -1.29 2.14 10.84
CA GLY A 211 0.04 2.02 11.42
C GLY A 211 0.63 0.64 11.35
N TYR A 212 1.90 0.55 11.75
CA TYR A 212 2.52 -0.74 12.02
C TYR A 212 1.87 -1.40 13.24
N THR A 213 1.70 -2.72 13.17
CA THR A 213 1.04 -3.51 14.21
C THR A 213 1.69 -3.31 15.57
N ASN A 214 3.00 -3.53 15.68
CA ASN A 214 3.68 -3.49 16.97
C ASN A 214 3.77 -2.07 17.57
N PRO A 215 4.15 -1.02 16.81
CA PRO A 215 4.06 0.35 17.30
C PRO A 215 2.66 0.75 17.79
N LEU A 216 1.60 0.47 17.05
CA LEU A 216 0.25 0.80 17.53
C LEU A 216 -0.12 0.05 18.81
N TYR A 217 0.30 -1.21 18.93
CA TYR A 217 0.12 -2.01 20.14
C TYR A 217 0.86 -1.41 21.34
N GLU A 218 2.13 -1.02 21.19
CA GLU A 218 2.90 -0.35 22.24
C GLU A 218 2.27 0.98 22.65
N PHE A 219 1.76 1.78 21.70
CA PHE A 219 1.03 3.01 22.00
C PHE A 219 -0.26 2.75 22.79
N ALA A 220 -0.99 1.69 22.45
CA ALA A 220 -2.21 1.30 23.15
C ALA A 220 -1.92 0.87 24.60
N ARG A 221 -0.89 0.04 24.80
CA ARG A 221 -0.42 -0.36 26.13
C ARG A 221 0.00 0.83 26.98
N PHE A 222 0.75 1.77 26.39
CA PHE A 222 1.13 2.99 27.08
C PHE A 222 -0.09 3.79 27.56
N CYS A 223 -1.12 3.93 26.72
CA CYS A 223 -2.35 4.61 27.09
C CYS A 223 -3.06 3.89 28.24
N GLU A 224 -3.20 2.57 28.16
CA GLU A 224 -3.84 1.74 29.18
C GLU A 224 -3.11 1.83 30.53
N GLN A 225 -1.78 1.65 30.54
CA GLN A 225 -0.94 1.74 31.74
C GLN A 225 -0.91 3.13 32.37
N SER A 226 -1.04 4.17 31.55
CA SER A 226 -1.03 5.57 32.03
C SER A 226 -2.42 6.09 32.39
N GLY A 227 -3.48 5.28 32.29
CA GLY A 227 -4.87 5.72 32.49
C GLY A 227 -5.31 6.81 31.49
N LEU A 228 -4.68 6.88 30.32
CA LEU A 228 -4.95 7.89 29.31
C LEU A 228 -5.94 7.35 28.27
N THR A 229 -6.93 8.16 27.90
CA THR A 229 -7.96 7.73 26.94
C THR A 229 -7.80 8.45 25.58
N PRO A 230 -7.50 7.72 24.50
CA PRO A 230 -7.54 8.28 23.15
C PRO A 230 -8.98 8.51 22.67
N THR A 231 -9.17 9.55 21.84
CA THR A 231 -10.42 9.71 21.08
C THR A 231 -10.57 8.55 20.12
N SER A 232 -11.73 7.92 20.12
CA SER A 232 -11.98 6.73 19.30
C SER A 232 -12.07 7.07 17.83
N PRO A 233 -11.23 6.45 16.98
CA PRO A 233 -11.44 6.49 15.54
C PRO A 233 -12.63 5.59 15.16
N ARG A 234 -13.11 5.70 13.93
CA ARG A 234 -14.08 4.75 13.37
C ARG A 234 -13.46 3.37 13.14
N SER A 235 -12.16 3.33 12.81
CA SER A 235 -11.45 2.08 12.53
C SER A 235 -9.94 2.24 12.66
N ILE A 236 -9.25 1.10 12.76
CA ILE A 236 -7.80 0.99 12.74
C ILE A 236 -7.40 0.02 11.63
N ILE A 237 -6.37 0.37 10.86
CA ILE A 237 -5.77 -0.47 9.84
C ILE A 237 -4.32 -0.73 10.26
N VAL A 238 -3.97 -2.00 10.48
CA VAL A 238 -2.61 -2.42 10.83
C VAL A 238 -1.98 -3.22 9.70
N GLY A 239 -0.65 -3.21 9.61
CA GLY A 239 0.09 -3.99 8.64
C GLY A 239 1.60 -3.99 8.86
N ALA A 240 2.33 -4.47 7.85
CA ALA A 240 3.79 -4.72 7.83
C ALA A 240 4.29 -5.80 8.80
N GLU A 241 3.52 -6.16 9.81
CA GLU A 241 3.78 -7.23 10.76
C GLU A 241 2.49 -8.03 11.00
N LYS A 242 2.63 -9.30 11.37
CA LYS A 242 1.48 -10.15 11.72
C LYS A 242 0.74 -9.55 12.93
N LEU A 243 -0.58 -9.40 12.82
CA LEU A 243 -1.42 -9.08 13.97
C LEU A 243 -1.73 -10.36 14.75
N HIS A 244 -1.35 -10.37 16.02
CA HIS A 244 -1.73 -11.45 16.94
C HIS A 244 -3.04 -11.11 17.67
N GLU A 245 -3.75 -12.13 18.14
CA GLU A 245 -5.06 -11.95 18.78
C GLU A 245 -4.99 -11.04 20.01
N PHE A 246 -3.99 -11.23 20.88
CA PHE A 246 -3.80 -10.36 22.05
C PHE A 246 -3.60 -8.88 21.67
N GLN A 247 -2.94 -8.61 20.54
CA GLN A 247 -2.77 -7.24 20.05
C GLN A 247 -4.10 -6.69 19.55
N ARG A 248 -4.87 -7.49 18.80
CA ARG A 248 -6.20 -7.12 18.31
C ARG A 248 -7.15 -6.77 19.47
N GLU A 249 -7.16 -7.57 20.53
CA GLU A 249 -7.95 -7.34 21.73
C GLU A 249 -7.56 -6.02 22.41
N THR A 250 -6.27 -5.79 22.66
CA THR A 250 -5.77 -4.55 23.28
C THR A 250 -6.11 -3.33 22.42
N LEU A 251 -5.86 -3.38 21.11
CA LEU A 251 -6.15 -2.28 20.18
C LEU A 251 -7.65 -1.97 20.17
N THR A 252 -8.50 -3.00 20.08
CA THR A 252 -9.96 -2.84 20.07
C THR A 252 -10.45 -2.23 21.37
N ARG A 253 -9.95 -2.70 22.52
CA ARG A 253 -10.34 -2.20 23.86
C ARG A 253 -9.91 -0.75 24.07
N VAL A 254 -8.64 -0.43 23.84
CA VAL A 254 -8.07 0.90 24.14
C VAL A 254 -8.63 1.98 23.22
N PHE A 255 -8.73 1.69 21.92
CA PHE A 255 -9.21 2.68 20.95
C PHE A 255 -10.73 2.63 20.73
N ARG A 256 -11.41 1.57 21.20
CA ARG A 256 -12.86 1.34 21.04
C ARG A 256 -13.26 1.39 19.56
N ALA A 257 -12.50 0.70 18.72
CA ALA A 257 -12.67 0.71 17.27
C ALA A 257 -12.33 -0.67 16.67
N PRO A 258 -13.01 -1.08 15.57
CA PRO A 258 -12.66 -2.29 14.85
C PRO A 258 -11.26 -2.19 14.22
N VAL A 259 -10.53 -3.30 14.24
CA VAL A 259 -9.19 -3.43 13.68
C VAL A 259 -9.23 -4.25 12.39
N PHE A 260 -8.67 -3.69 11.33
CA PHE A 260 -8.52 -4.30 10.01
C PHE A 260 -7.04 -4.57 9.73
N GLU A 261 -6.75 -5.62 8.97
CA GLU A 261 -5.40 -5.97 8.55
C GLU A 261 -5.21 -5.68 7.07
N THR A 262 -4.07 -5.08 6.73
CA THR A 262 -3.61 -4.95 5.35
C THR A 262 -2.32 -5.74 5.16
N TYR A 263 -2.22 -6.45 4.04
CA TYR A 263 -1.07 -7.26 3.68
C TYR A 263 -0.39 -6.76 2.41
N GLY A 264 0.94 -6.83 2.38
CA GLY A 264 1.77 -6.56 1.21
C GLY A 264 3.19 -7.07 1.43
N SER A 265 3.84 -7.50 0.35
CA SER A 265 5.20 -8.06 0.33
C SER A 265 6.02 -7.48 -0.81
#